data_AF-A0A2V3I1N3-F1
#
_entry.id   AF-A0A2V3I1N3-F1
#
_cell.length_a   1.000
_cell.length_b   1.000
_cell.length_c   1.000
_cell.angle_alpha   90.00
_cell.angle_beta   90.00
_cell.angle_gamma   90.00
#
_symmetry.space_group_name_H-M   'P 1'
#
loop_
_entity.id
_entity.type
_entity.pdbx_description
1 polymer ?
#
loop_
_entity_poly.entity_id
_entity_poly.type
_entity_poly.pdbx_seq_one_letter_code
_entity_poly.pdbx_strand_id
1 'polypeptide(L)'
;VDIKVEPVTNVAMYGKVMARFYLDLRWSGAMNPDFSDADGDGDPDASYVQAVFEIHTFSEIGDEDAASFDCTVIDHMSTTWWTDFGGKGDCELEALTTFSYIAALLYVAGIGLLAYGGMGMAAASRKEE
;
A
#
# COMPACT_ATOMS: atom_id res chain seq x y z
N VAL A 1 -17.00 -3.88 -8.48
CA VAL A 1 -16.23 -3.21 -7.40
C VAL A 1 -14.84 -2.96 -7.95
N ASP A 2 -14.42 -1.70 -8.01
CA ASP A 2 -13.09 -1.33 -8.47
C ASP A 2 -12.33 -0.73 -7.28
N ILE A 3 -11.20 -1.35 -6.92
CA ILE A 3 -10.37 -0.91 -5.80
C ILE A 3 -8.95 -0.80 -6.34
N LYS A 4 -8.41 0.42 -6.33
CA LYS A 4 -6.99 0.64 -6.61
C LYS A 4 -6.24 0.63 -5.31
N VAL A 5 -5.32 -0.32 -5.19
CA VAL A 5 -4.42 -0.49 -4.06
C VAL A 5 -3.01 -0.06 -4.46
N GLU A 6 -2.33 0.57 -3.52
CA GLU A 6 -0.90 0.86 -3.65
C GLU A 6 -0.10 -0.45 -3.50
N PRO A 7 0.81 -0.77 -4.45
CA PRO A 7 1.44 -2.10 -4.55
C PRO A 7 2.39 -2.46 -3.41
N VAL A 8 2.91 -1.49 -2.66
CA VAL A 8 3.88 -1.73 -1.58
C VAL A 8 3.20 -1.94 -0.23
N THR A 9 2.27 -1.06 0.11
CA THR A 9 1.62 -0.94 1.41
C THR A 9 0.26 -1.64 1.44
N ASN A 10 -0.28 -2.01 0.28
CA ASN A 10 -1.64 -2.55 0.09
C ASN A 10 -2.75 -1.64 0.64
N VAL A 11 -2.48 -0.36 0.83
CA VAL A 11 -3.50 0.62 1.22
C VAL A 11 -4.42 0.89 0.02
N ALA A 12 -5.73 0.87 0.25
CA ALA A 12 -6.72 1.23 -0.76
C ALA A 12 -6.70 2.75 -0.98
N MET A 13 -6.22 3.19 -2.14
CA MET A 13 -6.13 4.61 -2.51
C MET A 13 -7.43 5.11 -3.14
N TYR A 14 -8.14 4.21 -3.83
CA TYR A 14 -9.42 4.50 -4.47
C TYR A 14 -10.34 3.29 -4.36
N GLY A 15 -11.56 3.51 -3.88
CA GLY A 15 -12.61 2.50 -3.83
C GLY A 15 -13.88 3.02 -4.48
N LYS A 16 -14.31 2.35 -5.55
CA LYS A 16 -15.60 2.56 -6.20
C LYS A 16 -16.45 1.31 -6.05
N VAL A 17 -17.49 1.43 -5.23
CA VAL A 17 -18.49 0.38 -5.04
C VAL A 17 -19.78 0.83 -5.72
N MET A 18 -20.23 0.03 -6.68
CA MET A 18 -21.52 0.17 -7.35
C MET A 18 -22.41 -0.94 -6.79
N ALA A 19 -23.53 -0.58 -6.17
CA ALA A 19 -24.53 -1.54 -5.73
C ALA A 19 -25.84 -1.27 -6.46
N ARG A 20 -26.24 -2.21 -7.33
CA ARG A 20 -27.52 -2.17 -8.05
C ARG A 20 -28.53 -3.07 -7.34
N PHE A 21 -29.75 -2.55 -7.13
CA PHE A 21 -30.85 -3.30 -6.55
C PHE A 21 -31.88 -3.63 -7.62
N TYR A 22 -32.17 -4.92 -7.77
CA TYR A 22 -33.14 -5.42 -8.73
C TYR A 22 -34.42 -5.88 -8.02
N LEU A 23 -35.55 -5.60 -8.64
CA LEU A 23 -36.87 -6.07 -8.22
C LEU A 23 -37.36 -7.16 -9.18
N ASP A 24 -37.75 -8.30 -8.62
CA ASP A 24 -38.43 -9.37 -9.35
C ASP A 24 -39.93 -9.07 -9.42
N LEU A 25 -40.43 -8.91 -10.64
CA LEU A 25 -41.82 -8.57 -10.93
C LEU A 25 -42.75 -9.79 -11.00
N ARG A 26 -42.23 -11.02 -10.88
CA ARG A 26 -43.03 -12.23 -11.10
C ARG A 26 -44.17 -12.31 -10.10
N TRP A 27 -43.93 -12.27 -8.79
CA TRP A 27 -44.95 -12.19 -7.71
C TRP A 27 -44.27 -12.37 -6.34
N SER A 28 -44.96 -12.06 -5.23
CA SER A 28 -44.39 -12.26 -3.88
C SER A 28 -44.16 -13.76 -3.59
N GLY A 29 -42.90 -14.15 -3.43
CA GLY A 29 -42.49 -15.53 -3.20
C GLY A 29 -41.83 -16.21 -4.40
N ALA A 30 -41.67 -15.49 -5.52
CA ALA A 30 -40.91 -15.99 -6.66
C ALA A 30 -39.45 -16.12 -6.23
N MET A 31 -38.92 -17.34 -6.37
CA MET A 31 -37.53 -17.65 -6.05
C MET A 31 -36.76 -17.81 -7.36
N ASN A 32 -35.44 -17.64 -7.30
CA ASN A 32 -34.53 -17.77 -8.45
C ASN A 32 -34.82 -16.77 -9.58
N PRO A 33 -34.62 -15.46 -9.34
CA PRO A 33 -34.54 -14.47 -10.42
C PRO A 33 -33.41 -14.80 -11.38
N ASP A 34 -33.64 -14.49 -12.66
CA ASP A 34 -32.67 -14.69 -13.73
C ASP A 34 -31.91 -13.40 -13.94
N PHE A 35 -30.61 -13.45 -13.67
CA PHE A 35 -29.70 -12.33 -13.82
C PHE A 35 -28.78 -12.50 -15.03
N SER A 36 -29.18 -13.34 -16.00
CA SER A 36 -28.39 -13.48 -17.23
C SER A 36 -28.32 -12.14 -17.96
N ASP A 37 -27.10 -11.77 -18.30
CA ASP A 37 -26.76 -10.58 -19.08
C ASP A 37 -25.90 -11.10 -20.25
N ALA A 38 -26.54 -11.33 -21.39
CA ALA A 38 -25.92 -11.90 -22.58
C ALA A 38 -25.18 -10.85 -23.41
N ASP A 39 -25.51 -9.57 -23.26
CA ASP A 39 -24.89 -8.47 -24.01
C ASP A 39 -23.79 -7.73 -23.22
N GLY A 40 -23.69 -7.99 -21.92
CA GLY A 40 -22.64 -7.52 -21.02
C GLY A 40 -22.80 -6.06 -20.59
N ASP A 41 -24.00 -5.49 -20.69
CA ASP A 41 -24.27 -4.09 -20.35
C ASP A 41 -24.43 -3.85 -18.84
N GLY A 42 -24.45 -4.92 -18.04
CA GLY A 42 -24.62 -4.90 -16.60
C GLY A 42 -26.07 -4.86 -16.15
N ASP A 43 -27.03 -5.01 -17.07
CA ASP A 43 -28.45 -5.15 -16.80
C ASP A 43 -28.95 -6.54 -17.24
N PRO A 44 -29.83 -7.17 -16.44
CA PRO A 44 -30.31 -8.50 -16.77
C PRO A 44 -31.33 -8.46 -17.92
N ASP A 45 -31.16 -9.35 -18.89
CA ASP A 45 -32.02 -9.51 -20.08
C ASP A 45 -33.46 -9.95 -19.74
N ALA A 46 -33.63 -10.50 -18.54
CA ALA A 46 -34.90 -11.01 -18.05
C ALA A 46 -35.90 -9.86 -17.86
N SER A 47 -36.99 -9.87 -18.63
CA SER A 47 -38.04 -8.83 -18.61
C SER A 47 -38.73 -8.61 -17.26
N TYR A 48 -38.47 -9.49 -16.29
CA TYR A 48 -39.07 -9.49 -14.96
C TYR A 48 -38.08 -9.10 -13.86
N VAL A 49 -36.80 -8.87 -14.17
CA VAL A 49 -35.81 -8.37 -13.22
C VAL A 49 -35.51 -6.93 -13.58
N GLN A 50 -36.03 -5.98 -12.81
CA GLN A 50 -35.90 -4.56 -13.12
C GLN A 50 -35.02 -3.83 -12.09
N ALA A 51 -34.04 -3.06 -12.55
CA ALA A 51 -33.23 -2.21 -11.68
C ALA A 51 -34.10 -1.08 -11.09
N VAL A 52 -34.10 -0.93 -9.76
CA VAL A 52 -34.92 0.07 -9.06
C VAL A 52 -34.09 1.28 -8.63
N PHE A 53 -32.88 1.04 -8.12
CA PHE A 53 -31.93 2.11 -7.82
C PHE A 53 -30.50 1.56 -7.80
N GLU A 54 -29.56 2.44 -8.13
CA GLU A 54 -28.12 2.21 -8.06
C GLU A 54 -27.53 3.15 -7.02
N ILE A 55 -26.76 2.59 -6.09
CA ILE A 55 -26.00 3.35 -5.11
C ILE A 55 -24.55 3.37 -5.56
N HIS A 56 -24.03 4.58 -5.73
CA HIS A 56 -22.61 4.80 -5.96
C HIS A 56 -21.95 5.27 -4.66
N THR A 57 -21.06 4.45 -4.13
CA THR A 57 -20.20 4.84 -3.01
C THR A 57 -18.78 5.03 -3.53
N PHE A 58 -18.31 6.26 -3.43
CA PHE A 58 -16.96 6.67 -3.80
C PHE A 58 -16.18 6.98 -2.54
N SER A 59 -15.00 6.39 -2.41
CA SER A 59 -14.01 6.76 -1.42
C SER A 59 -12.70 6.97 -2.17
N GLU A 60 -12.27 8.23 -2.21
CA GLU A 60 -11.02 8.67 -2.82
C GLU A 60 -10.26 9.45 -1.76
N ILE A 61 -8.97 9.17 -1.63
CA ILE A 61 -8.08 9.98 -0.81
C ILE A 61 -7.92 11.36 -1.48
N GLY A 62 -8.06 12.45 -0.72
CA GLY A 62 -7.87 13.79 -1.27
C GLY A 62 -6.43 14.02 -1.70
N ASP A 63 -6.19 14.92 -2.68
CA ASP A 63 -4.85 15.20 -3.22
C ASP A 63 -3.84 15.59 -2.12
N GLU A 64 -4.28 16.31 -1.09
CA GLU A 64 -3.47 16.72 0.06
C GLU A 64 -3.06 15.52 0.94
N ASP A 65 -3.99 14.59 1.18
CA ASP A 65 -3.75 13.38 1.95
C ASP A 65 -2.88 12.37 1.16
N ALA A 66 -3.05 12.33 -0.16
CA ALA A 66 -2.22 11.52 -1.06
C ALA A 66 -0.77 12.02 -1.08
N ALA A 67 -0.56 13.33 -1.14
CA ALA A 67 0.78 13.94 -1.08
C ALA A 67 1.44 13.69 0.29
N SER A 68 0.67 13.76 1.38
CA SER A 68 1.16 13.40 2.72
C SER A 68 1.53 11.92 2.81
N PHE A 69 0.72 11.01 2.26
CA PHE A 69 0.99 9.57 2.27
C PHE A 69 2.23 9.18 1.46
N ASP A 70 2.39 9.75 0.25
CA ASP A 70 3.58 9.56 -0.59
C ASP A 70 4.84 10.02 0.16
N CYS A 71 4.77 11.21 0.75
CA CYS A 71 5.91 11.78 1.46
C CYS A 71 6.26 11.07 2.78
N THR A 72 5.27 10.53 3.50
CA THR A 72 5.49 9.89 4.81
C THR A 72 5.79 8.41 4.73
N VAL A 73 5.25 7.69 3.73
CA VAL A 73 5.32 6.23 3.66
C VAL A 73 6.16 5.77 2.48
N ILE A 74 5.98 6.34 1.29
CA ILE A 74 6.65 5.89 0.07
C ILE A 74 8.09 6.41 0.03
N ASP A 75 8.30 7.70 0.30
CA ASP A 75 9.64 8.30 0.30
C ASP A 75 10.54 7.79 1.43
N HIS A 76 9.97 7.24 2.50
CA HIS A 76 10.74 6.61 3.58
C HIS A 76 11.20 5.18 3.25
N MET A 77 10.78 4.61 2.10
CA MET A 77 11.31 3.36 1.59
C MET A 77 12.62 3.58 0.81
N SER A 78 13.70 3.91 1.51
CA SER A 78 15.04 3.99 0.91
C SER A 78 15.50 2.66 0.30
N THR A 79 16.52 2.70 -0.56
CA THR A 79 17.17 1.57 -1.27
C THR A 79 17.42 0.31 -0.42
N THR A 80 17.59 0.47 0.89
CA THR A 80 17.83 -0.64 1.82
C THR A 80 16.59 -1.16 2.51
N TRP A 81 15.37 -0.67 2.26
CA TRP A 81 14.07 -1.12 2.82
C TRP A 81 13.91 -1.12 4.36
N TRP A 82 14.99 -1.10 5.15
CA TRP A 82 14.99 -1.08 6.62
C TRP A 82 15.78 0.08 7.25
N THR A 83 16.43 0.93 6.44
CA THR A 83 17.04 2.18 6.92
C THR A 83 16.97 3.23 5.83
N ASP A 84 16.40 4.37 6.19
CA ASP A 84 16.46 5.58 5.40
C ASP A 84 17.55 6.51 5.95
N PHE A 85 18.39 7.02 5.06
CA PHE A 85 19.51 7.92 5.39
C PHE A 85 19.21 9.39 5.02
N GLY A 86 17.95 9.71 4.72
CA GLY A 86 17.53 11.05 4.32
C GLY A 86 17.84 11.30 2.86
N GLY A 87 16.81 11.24 2.02
CA GLY A 87 16.82 11.63 0.61
C GLY A 87 15.77 12.72 0.35
N LYS A 88 15.97 13.50 -0.70
CA LYS A 88 15.18 14.71 -1.05
C LYS A 88 13.66 14.52 -0.88
N GLY A 89 13.14 15.04 0.22
CA GLY A 89 11.72 15.29 0.45
C GLY A 89 11.61 16.46 1.42
N ASP A 90 11.05 17.58 0.96
CA ASP A 90 10.91 18.84 1.71
C ASP A 90 9.72 18.76 2.72
N CYS A 91 9.44 17.57 3.23
CA CYS A 91 8.33 17.33 4.15
C CYS A 91 8.81 17.29 5.59
N GLU A 92 7.98 17.88 6.44
CA GLU A 92 8.15 18.22 7.85
C GLU A 92 8.28 16.99 8.78
N LEU A 93 9.21 16.07 8.49
CA LEU A 93 9.61 14.99 9.39
C LEU A 93 11.08 15.15 9.82
N GLU A 94 11.43 16.36 10.28
CA GLU A 94 12.72 16.64 10.95
C GLU A 94 13.03 15.64 12.09
N ALA A 95 11.99 15.05 12.71
CA ALA A 95 12.15 14.09 13.79
C ALA A 95 12.81 12.77 13.38
N LEU A 96 12.61 12.29 12.14
CA LEU A 96 13.17 11.00 11.72
C LEU A 96 14.63 11.10 11.24
N THR A 97 15.03 12.28 10.74
CA THR A 97 16.42 12.54 10.31
C THR A 97 17.43 12.27 11.43
N THR A 98 17.07 12.56 12.68
CA THR A 98 17.92 12.34 13.86
C THR A 98 18.18 10.85 14.07
N PHE A 99 17.17 9.99 13.91
CA PHE A 99 17.32 8.54 14.03
C PHE A 99 18.18 7.98 12.89
N SER A 100 18.02 8.49 11.68
CA SER A 100 18.86 8.12 10.53
C SER A 100 20.35 8.43 10.76
N TYR A 101 20.68 9.58 11.34
CA TYR A 101 22.06 9.91 11.70
C TYR A 101 22.63 9.01 12.80
N ILE A 102 21.84 8.67 13.82
CA ILE A 102 22.26 7.74 14.87
C ILE A 102 22.52 6.35 14.28
N ALA A 103 21.62 5.86 13.42
CA ALA A 103 21.80 4.59 12.72
C ALA A 103 23.07 4.60 11.86
N ALA A 104 23.32 5.68 11.10
CA ALA A 104 24.53 5.83 10.30
C ALA A 104 25.81 5.75 11.15
N LEU A 105 25.83 6.44 12.29
CA LEU A 105 26.94 6.38 13.24
C LEU A 105 27.17 4.97 13.78
N LEU A 106 26.10 4.25 14.12
CA LEU A 106 26.19 2.86 14.56
C LEU A 106 26.72 1.93 13.46
N TYR A 107 26.35 2.16 12.19
CA TYR A 107 26.92 1.42 11.06
C TYR A 107 28.41 1.63 10.92
N VAL A 108 28.86 2.90 10.94
CA VAL A 108 30.29 3.23 10.83
C VAL A 108 31.07 2.67 12.02
N ALA A 109 30.53 2.79 13.23
CA ALA A 109 31.14 2.25 14.43
C ALA A 109 31.23 0.71 14.39
N GLY A 110 30.16 0.03 13.97
CA GLY A 110 30.12 -1.43 13.83
C GLY A 110 31.12 -1.94 12.80
N ILE A 111 31.20 -1.31 11.63
CA ILE A 111 32.18 -1.64 10.59
C ILE A 111 33.61 -1.39 11.10
N GLY A 112 33.83 -0.27 11.80
CA GLY A 112 35.13 0.05 12.40
C GLY A 112 35.59 -0.97 13.42
N LEU A 113 34.68 -1.41 14.31
CA LEU A 113 34.94 -2.45 15.30
C LEU A 113 35.20 -3.81 14.66
N LEU A 114 34.46 -4.18 13.60
CA LEU A 114 34.70 -5.40 12.84
C LEU A 114 36.07 -5.39 12.17
N ALA A 115 36.46 -4.27 11.54
CA ALA A 115 37.77 -4.14 10.91
C ALA A 115 38.90 -4.22 11.95
N TYR A 116 38.75 -3.54 13.09
CA TYR A 116 39.72 -3.57 14.18
C TYR A 116 39.87 -4.97 14.78
N GLY A 117 38.74 -5.63 15.09
CA GLY A 117 38.73 -7.01 15.59
C GLY A 117 39.32 -8.01 14.59
N GLY A 118 39.00 -7.87 13.31
CA GLY A 118 39.55 -8.71 12.24
C GLY A 118 41.07 -8.56 12.09
N MET A 119 41.58 -7.32 12.15
CA MET A 119 43.03 -7.06 12.14
C MET A 119 43.74 -7.65 13.37
N GLY A 120 43.11 -7.55 14.55
CA GLY A 120 43.62 -8.17 15.78
C GLY A 120 43.72 -9.69 15.69
N MET A 121 42.68 -10.35 15.16
CA MET A 121 42.70 -11.81 14.95
C MET A 121 43.70 -12.25 13.89
N ALA A 122 43.82 -11.50 12.78
CA ALA A 122 44.79 -11.79 11.73
C ALA A 122 46.26 -11.56 12.18
N ALA A 123 46.49 -10.63 13.10
CA ALA A 123 47.80 -10.40 13.70
C ALA A 123 48.15 -11.46 14.76
N ALA A 124 47.16 -11.95 15.51
CA ALA A 124 47.35 -13.03 16.48
C ALA A 124 47.66 -14.37 15.79
N SER A 125 46.92 -14.72 14.73
CA SER A 125 47.15 -15.94 13.94
C SER A 125 48.55 -16.00 13.32
N ARG A 126 49.19 -14.86 13.04
CA ARG A 126 50.53 -14.79 12.44
C ARG A 126 51.68 -14.95 13.44
N LYS A 127 51.40 -14.97 14.74
CA LYS A 127 52.39 -15.20 15.81
C LYS A 127 52.45 -16.66 16.27
N GLU A 128 51.52 -17.49 15.81
CA GLU A 128 51.45 -18.93 16.12
C GLU A 128 52.12 -19.82 15.05
N GLU A 129 52.66 -19.23 13.97
CA GLU A 129 53.56 -19.86 12.99
C GLU A 129 55.03 -19.53 13.28
#